data_AF-A0A847MZT5-F1
#
_entry.id   AF-A0A847MZT5-F1
#
_cell.length_a   1.000
_cell.length_b   1.000
_cell.length_c   1.000
_cell.angle_alpha   90.00
_cell.angle_beta   90.00
_cell.angle_gamma   90.00
#
_symmetry.space_group_name_H-M   'P 1'
#
loop_
_entity.id
_entity.type
_entity.pdbx_description
1 polymer ?
#
loop_
_entity_poly.entity_id
_entity_poly.type
_entity_poly.pdbx_seq_one_letter_code
_entity_poly.pdbx_strand_id
1 'polypeptide(L)'
;MQRFAASFPIVLVTGPRQVGKSTALHHSFPDIPYLTFDDPSQQLSVKQDPKTFLNMHQSPRIFDEVQYIPELFPYLKMDVDSRGEQGMYYLTGSQQFSMMQRVSESLAGRIGILQLLGISLRERFGDSLYSPFIPTREFIQERKSPNSCPAPKLWEYIHQGSFPVIVTKQVQAEDYYGSYVKTYLERDVRLLAQVGDELQFLQFLTVVASRTGQLLNYSDLAKEVGITGPTAKRWVSILVSTGLVYLLKPYATNVEKQVVKTPKLYFLDTGLACWLTKWSS
;
A
#
# COMPACT_ATOMS: atom_id res chain seq x y z
N MET A 1 2.97 -12.78 7.04
CA MET A 1 4.22 -12.15 7.53
C MET A 1 5.23 -13.20 8.00
N GLN A 2 4.86 -14.13 8.88
CA GLN A 2 5.75 -15.20 9.39
C GLN A 2 6.49 -16.00 8.29
N ARG A 3 5.79 -16.41 7.21
CA ARG A 3 6.44 -17.08 6.07
C ARG A 3 7.58 -16.27 5.45
N PHE A 4 7.40 -14.95 5.33
CA PHE A 4 8.43 -14.06 4.80
C PHE A 4 9.58 -13.91 5.79
N ALA A 5 9.28 -13.79 7.09
CA ALA A 5 10.30 -13.73 8.14
C ALA A 5 11.17 -15.00 8.20
N ALA A 6 10.60 -16.16 7.89
CA ALA A 6 11.35 -17.41 7.79
C ALA A 6 12.20 -17.53 6.52
N SER A 7 11.94 -16.71 5.50
CA SER A 7 12.57 -16.82 4.16
C SER A 7 13.51 -15.66 3.83
N PHE A 8 13.38 -14.53 4.51
CA PHE A 8 14.16 -13.32 4.25
C PHE A 8 14.71 -12.74 5.57
N PRO A 9 15.96 -12.22 5.58
CA PRO A 9 16.54 -11.59 6.76
C PRO A 9 15.82 -10.26 7.09
N ILE A 10 15.29 -9.59 6.07
CA ILE A 10 14.53 -8.34 6.23
C ILE A 10 13.14 -8.53 5.65
N VAL A 11 12.11 -8.14 6.39
CA VAL A 11 10.72 -8.08 5.90
C VAL A 11 10.28 -6.61 5.87
N LEU A 12 9.82 -6.13 4.72
CA LEU A 12 9.28 -4.78 4.57
C LEU A 12 7.79 -4.85 4.29
N VAL A 13 6.99 -4.21 5.14
CA VAL A 13 5.55 -4.06 4.96
C VAL A 13 5.26 -2.67 4.37
N THR A 14 4.82 -2.65 3.12
CA THR A 14 4.42 -1.44 2.39
C THR A 14 2.91 -1.41 2.21
N GLY A 15 2.38 -0.27 1.76
CA GLY A 15 0.97 -0.13 1.44
C GLY A 15 0.45 1.27 1.71
N PRO A 16 -0.82 1.55 1.36
CA PRO A 16 -1.40 2.87 1.51
C PRO A 16 -1.32 3.39 2.95
N ARG A 17 -1.42 4.72 3.12
CA ARG A 17 -1.55 5.30 4.46
C ARG A 17 -2.79 4.76 5.16
N GLN A 18 -2.69 4.57 6.48
CA GLN A 18 -3.82 4.21 7.36
C GLN A 18 -4.48 2.84 7.12
N VAL A 19 -3.86 1.92 6.38
CA VAL A 19 -4.33 0.52 6.25
C VAL A 19 -3.91 -0.41 7.40
N GLY A 20 -3.28 0.14 8.46
CA GLY A 20 -2.91 -0.64 9.65
C GLY A 20 -1.56 -1.39 9.57
N LYS A 21 -0.59 -0.90 8.79
CA LYS A 21 0.74 -1.54 8.61
C LYS A 21 1.47 -1.80 9.93
N SER A 22 1.67 -0.74 10.73
CA SER A 22 2.39 -0.82 12.01
C SER A 22 1.65 -1.71 13.01
N THR A 23 0.32 -1.59 13.05
CA THR A 23 -0.55 -2.47 13.86
C THR A 23 -0.40 -3.94 13.47
N ALA A 24 -0.41 -4.25 12.16
CA ALA A 24 -0.28 -5.62 11.67
C ALA A 24 1.09 -6.24 11.99
N LEU A 25 2.18 -5.46 11.91
CA LEU A 25 3.52 -5.92 12.32
C LEU A 25 3.59 -6.16 13.83
N HIS A 26 3.17 -5.18 14.64
CA HIS A 26 3.21 -5.31 16.10
C HIS A 26 2.34 -6.49 16.59
N HIS A 27 1.20 -6.72 15.95
CA HIS A 27 0.36 -7.86 16.27
C HIS A 27 0.98 -9.20 15.85
N SER A 28 1.70 -9.22 14.72
CA SER A 28 2.37 -10.43 14.23
C SER A 28 3.62 -10.82 15.03
N PHE A 29 4.26 -9.84 15.66
CA PHE A 29 5.54 -9.98 16.36
C PHE A 29 5.55 -9.19 17.68
N PRO A 30 4.73 -9.57 18.67
CA PRO A 30 4.53 -8.79 19.89
C PRO A 30 5.78 -8.70 20.78
N ASP A 31 6.66 -9.70 20.72
CA ASP A 31 7.87 -9.78 21.56
C ASP A 31 9.07 -9.04 20.95
N ILE A 32 8.96 -8.57 19.70
CA ILE A 32 10.05 -7.88 19.02
C ILE A 32 10.00 -6.40 19.38
N PRO A 33 11.10 -5.82 19.89
CA PRO A 33 11.11 -4.41 20.23
C PRO A 33 10.80 -3.50 19.04
N TYR A 34 10.00 -2.48 19.29
CA TYR A 34 9.48 -1.55 18.30
C TYR A 34 10.11 -0.16 18.43
N LEU A 35 10.52 0.43 17.31
CA LEU A 35 10.99 1.81 17.23
C LEU A 35 10.40 2.50 15.99
N THR A 36 9.91 3.72 16.16
CA THR A 36 9.36 4.55 15.09
C THR A 36 10.24 5.75 14.77
N PHE A 37 10.28 6.12 13.48
CA PHE A 37 10.99 7.29 12.98
C PHE A 37 10.06 8.48 12.71
N ASP A 38 8.85 8.51 13.30
CA ASP A 38 8.04 9.74 13.35
C ASP A 38 8.70 10.83 14.21
N ASP A 39 9.52 10.44 15.20
CA ASP A 39 10.27 11.35 16.06
C ASP A 39 11.52 11.90 15.34
N PRO A 40 11.64 13.22 15.11
CA PRO A 40 12.82 13.83 14.50
C PRO A 40 14.13 13.53 15.23
N SER A 41 14.11 13.33 16.56
CA SER A 41 15.30 13.02 17.35
C SER A 41 15.86 11.64 16.99
N GLN A 42 14.99 10.65 16.79
CA GLN A 42 15.35 9.31 16.31
C GLN A 42 15.91 9.36 14.90
N GLN A 43 15.30 10.16 14.02
CA GLN A 43 15.82 10.37 12.67
C GLN A 43 17.22 10.98 12.68
N LEU A 44 17.46 12.00 13.52
CA LEU A 44 18.76 12.66 13.64
C LEU A 44 19.84 11.70 14.15
N SER A 45 19.53 10.87 15.13
CA SER A 45 20.44 9.84 15.65
C SER A 45 20.93 8.91 14.53
N VAL A 46 20.00 8.42 13.70
CA VAL A 46 20.35 7.59 12.53
C VAL A 46 21.15 8.37 11.50
N LYS A 47 20.76 9.61 11.17
CA LYS A 47 21.44 10.42 10.15
C LYS A 47 22.86 10.81 10.53
N GLN A 48 23.14 10.97 11.83
CA GLN A 48 24.48 11.30 12.33
C GLN A 48 25.40 10.08 12.36
N ASP A 49 24.94 8.96 12.92
CA ASP A 49 25.74 7.74 13.01
C ASP A 49 24.84 6.47 12.94
N PRO A 50 24.52 6.01 11.72
CA PRO A 50 23.67 4.82 11.54
C PRO A 50 24.29 3.55 12.13
N LYS A 51 25.63 3.47 12.18
CA LYS A 51 26.35 2.29 12.68
C LYS A 51 26.18 2.16 14.19
N THR A 52 26.44 3.25 14.91
CA THR A 52 26.26 3.28 16.36
C THR A 52 24.80 3.07 16.72
N PHE A 53 23.87 3.67 15.97
CA PHE A 53 22.45 3.43 16.14
C PHE A 53 22.09 1.94 16.05
N LEU A 54 22.57 1.23 15.02
CA LEU A 54 22.27 -0.19 14.82
C LEU A 54 22.91 -1.07 15.92
N ASN A 55 24.09 -0.71 16.41
CA ASN A 55 24.74 -1.40 17.53
C ASN A 55 23.94 -1.30 18.83
N MET A 56 23.27 -0.16 19.06
CA MET A 56 22.38 0.03 20.21
C MET A 56 21.03 -0.68 20.04
N HIS A 57 20.57 -0.85 18.79
CA HIS A 57 19.27 -1.42 18.44
C HIS A 57 19.42 -2.72 17.66
N GLN A 58 20.05 -3.71 18.30
CA GLN A 58 20.32 -5.02 17.69
C GLN A 58 19.04 -5.77 17.30
N SER A 59 19.17 -6.66 16.32
CA SER A 59 18.12 -7.57 15.85
C SER A 59 17.75 -8.63 16.91
N PRO A 60 16.51 -9.17 16.90
CA PRO A 60 15.41 -8.80 16.03
C PRO A 60 14.83 -7.42 16.39
N ARG A 61 14.45 -6.62 15.39
CA ARG A 61 13.93 -5.25 15.61
C ARG A 61 12.85 -4.86 14.59
N ILE A 62 11.81 -4.18 15.06
CA ILE A 62 10.84 -3.48 14.21
C ILE A 62 11.22 -2.01 14.08
N PHE A 63 11.30 -1.54 12.84
CA PHE A 63 11.57 -0.16 12.46
C PHE A 63 10.39 0.38 11.64
N ASP A 64 9.68 1.37 12.19
CA ASP A 64 8.48 1.96 11.60
C ASP A 64 8.78 3.28 10.88
N GLU A 65 8.14 3.49 9.73
CA GLU A 65 8.30 4.67 8.86
C GLU A 65 9.75 4.87 8.36
N VAL A 66 10.41 3.78 7.92
CA VAL A 66 11.82 3.78 7.49
C VAL A 66 12.11 4.65 6.26
N GLN A 67 11.08 5.12 5.54
CA GLN A 67 11.28 6.06 4.43
C GLN A 67 11.91 7.40 4.87
N TYR A 68 11.87 7.74 6.17
CA TYR A 68 12.51 8.95 6.69
C TYR A 68 14.01 8.81 6.97
N ILE A 69 14.51 7.57 7.02
CA ILE A 69 15.90 7.21 7.36
C ILE A 69 16.52 6.21 6.36
N PRO A 70 16.48 6.49 5.06
CA PRO A 70 17.05 5.60 4.05
C PRO A 70 18.56 5.31 4.21
N GLU A 71 19.28 6.16 4.95
CA GLU A 71 20.70 6.01 5.29
C GLU A 71 20.98 4.73 6.10
N LEU A 72 19.95 4.13 6.72
CA LEU A 72 20.09 2.90 7.50
C LEU A 72 20.26 1.65 6.62
N PHE A 73 19.76 1.65 5.37
CA PHE A 73 19.71 0.45 4.53
C PHE A 73 21.07 -0.20 4.24
N PRO A 74 22.15 0.54 3.92
CA PRO A 74 23.48 -0.06 3.75
C PRO A 74 23.99 -0.77 5.01
N TYR A 75 23.64 -0.28 6.20
CA TYR A 75 24.07 -0.87 7.46
C TYR A 75 23.26 -2.11 7.83
N LEU A 76 21.95 -2.11 7.55
CA LEU A 76 21.15 -3.34 7.63
C LEU A 76 21.72 -4.41 6.71
N LYS A 77 22.11 -4.04 5.48
CA LYS A 77 22.75 -4.97 4.53
C LYS A 77 24.00 -5.62 5.13
N MET A 78 24.91 -4.81 5.66
CA MET A 78 26.16 -5.29 6.26
C MET A 78 25.90 -6.25 7.42
N ASP A 79 24.95 -5.91 8.29
CA ASP A 79 24.62 -6.73 9.44
C ASP A 79 24.00 -8.08 9.04
N VAL A 80 23.01 -8.08 8.12
CA VAL A 80 22.39 -9.33 7.66
C VAL A 80 23.33 -10.21 6.86
N ASP A 81 24.26 -9.62 6.08
CA ASP A 81 25.29 -10.37 5.36
C ASP A 81 26.29 -11.04 6.31
N SER A 82 26.56 -10.40 7.45
CA SER A 82 27.49 -10.95 8.44
C SER A 82 26.90 -12.11 9.25
N ARG A 83 25.61 -12.03 9.62
CA ARG A 83 24.96 -13.02 10.49
C ARG A 83 24.26 -14.14 9.71
N GLY A 84 23.70 -13.82 8.54
CA GLY A 84 23.00 -14.79 7.69
C GLY A 84 21.68 -15.33 8.25
N GLU A 85 21.14 -14.70 9.30
CA GLU A 85 19.91 -15.13 9.97
C GLU A 85 18.65 -14.56 9.30
N GLN A 86 17.57 -15.32 9.31
CA GLN A 86 16.27 -14.87 8.75
C GLN A 86 15.47 -14.11 9.81
N GLY A 87 14.63 -13.15 9.39
CA GLY A 87 13.75 -12.43 10.30
C GLY A 87 14.48 -11.51 11.30
N MET A 88 15.62 -10.95 10.91
CA MET A 88 16.41 -10.02 11.72
C MET A 88 15.75 -8.64 11.83
N TYR A 89 15.16 -8.15 10.75
CA TYR A 89 14.60 -6.80 10.70
C TYR A 89 13.21 -6.76 10.06
N TYR A 90 12.32 -5.99 10.66
CA TYR A 90 10.94 -5.80 10.20
C TYR A 90 10.70 -4.32 10.00
N LEU A 91 10.42 -3.92 8.77
CA LEU A 91 10.36 -2.52 8.36
C LEU A 91 8.92 -2.17 7.95
N THR A 92 8.48 -0.94 8.19
CA THR A 92 7.30 -0.37 7.52
C THR A 92 7.64 0.87 6.72
N GLY A 93 6.86 1.14 5.69
CA GLY A 93 6.85 2.46 5.08
C GLY A 93 5.60 2.76 4.29
N SER A 94 5.14 4.01 4.39
CA SER A 94 3.95 4.50 3.68
C SER A 94 4.25 5.01 2.26
N GLN A 95 5.51 5.38 1.98
CA GLN A 95 5.93 5.92 0.69
C GLN A 95 6.70 4.88 -0.13
N GLN A 96 5.98 4.08 -0.94
CA GLN A 96 6.60 3.00 -1.69
C GLN A 96 7.59 3.50 -2.76
N PHE A 97 7.32 4.62 -3.44
CA PHE A 97 8.09 5.01 -4.64
C PHE A 97 9.54 5.40 -4.36
N SER A 98 9.78 6.37 -3.48
CA SER A 98 11.13 6.85 -3.13
C SER A 98 11.93 5.80 -2.35
N MET A 99 11.25 5.04 -1.48
CA MET A 99 11.85 3.98 -0.68
C MET A 99 12.33 2.81 -1.55
N MET A 100 11.53 2.40 -2.54
CA MET A 100 11.86 1.22 -3.37
C MET A 100 13.12 1.41 -4.22
N GLN A 101 13.47 2.63 -4.64
CA GLN A 101 14.73 2.88 -5.36
C GLN A 101 15.94 2.52 -4.48
N ARG A 102 15.99 3.06 -3.25
CA ARG A 102 17.11 2.83 -2.33
C ARG A 102 17.13 1.41 -1.75
N VAL A 103 15.96 0.82 -1.52
CA VAL A 103 15.84 -0.60 -1.14
C VAL A 103 16.39 -1.51 -2.25
N SER A 104 16.09 -1.21 -3.51
CA SER A 104 16.58 -2.02 -4.64
C SER A 104 18.11 -1.94 -4.80
N GLU A 105 18.72 -0.81 -4.47
CA GLU A 105 20.18 -0.65 -4.52
C GLU A 105 20.88 -1.36 -3.35
N SER A 106 20.32 -1.27 -2.14
CA SER A 106 21.03 -1.72 -0.92
C SER A 106 20.64 -3.12 -0.45
N LEU A 107 19.39 -3.53 -0.63
CA LEU A 107 18.80 -4.72 0.02
C LEU A 107 18.29 -5.79 -0.95
N ALA A 108 18.59 -5.67 -2.25
CA ALA A 108 18.21 -6.68 -3.25
C ALA A 108 18.63 -8.10 -2.83
N GLY A 109 17.69 -9.04 -2.97
CA GLY A 109 17.86 -10.45 -2.59
C GLY A 109 17.77 -10.75 -1.09
N ARG A 110 17.74 -9.73 -0.22
CA ARG A 110 17.72 -9.88 1.25
C ARG A 110 16.41 -9.42 1.87
N ILE A 111 15.53 -8.82 1.08
CA ILE A 111 14.31 -8.21 1.56
C ILE A 111 13.08 -8.91 0.96
N GLY A 112 12.20 -9.36 1.85
CA GLY A 112 10.88 -9.83 1.52
C GLY A 112 9.89 -8.68 1.60
N ILE A 113 9.30 -8.29 0.47
CA ILE A 113 8.37 -7.16 0.41
C ILE A 113 6.94 -7.67 0.45
N LEU A 114 6.17 -7.16 1.41
CA LEU A 114 4.76 -7.45 1.62
C LEU A 114 3.95 -6.17 1.43
N GLN A 115 3.01 -6.19 0.48
CA GLN A 115 2.06 -5.11 0.31
C GLN A 115 0.79 -5.40 1.11
N LEU A 116 0.52 -4.57 2.11
CA LEU A 116 -0.71 -4.59 2.89
C LEU A 116 -1.73 -3.65 2.27
N LEU A 117 -2.94 -4.15 2.02
CA LEU A 117 -4.08 -3.37 1.54
C LEU A 117 -5.10 -3.19 2.68
N GLY A 118 -6.18 -2.46 2.40
CA GLY A 118 -7.29 -2.36 3.35
C GLY A 118 -7.96 -3.69 3.65
N ILE A 119 -8.81 -3.69 4.67
CA ILE A 119 -9.52 -4.87 5.16
C ILE A 119 -10.41 -5.42 4.04
N SER A 120 -10.15 -6.67 3.66
CA SER A 120 -10.98 -7.42 2.73
C SER A 120 -12.33 -7.79 3.35
N LEU A 121 -13.34 -8.07 2.52
CA LEU A 121 -14.61 -8.57 3.02
C LEU A 121 -14.44 -9.86 3.85
N ARG A 122 -13.45 -10.70 3.53
CA ARG A 122 -13.17 -11.92 4.30
C ARG A 122 -12.73 -11.60 5.72
N GLU A 123 -11.74 -10.71 5.87
CA GLU A 123 -11.26 -10.27 7.18
C GLU A 123 -12.38 -9.59 7.97
N ARG A 124 -13.21 -8.79 7.29
CA ARG A 124 -14.36 -8.11 7.90
C ARG A 124 -15.38 -9.07 8.52
N PHE A 125 -15.64 -10.21 7.89
CA PHE A 125 -16.60 -11.20 8.35
C PHE A 125 -15.96 -12.41 9.06
N GLY A 126 -14.64 -12.42 9.27
CA GLY A 126 -13.94 -13.53 9.90
C GLY A 126 -14.01 -14.83 9.07
N ASP A 127 -13.94 -14.72 7.74
CA ASP A 127 -13.86 -15.88 6.85
C ASP A 127 -12.41 -16.40 6.81
N SER A 128 -12.20 -17.63 7.29
CA SER A 128 -10.89 -18.27 7.44
C SER A 128 -10.35 -18.93 6.16
N LEU A 129 -11.05 -18.83 5.02
CA LEU A 129 -10.58 -19.39 3.76
C LEU A 129 -9.54 -18.47 3.12
N TYR A 130 -8.26 -18.78 3.35
CA TYR A 130 -7.10 -18.05 2.82
C TYR A 130 -6.47 -18.72 1.58
N SER A 131 -7.10 -19.73 1.00
CA SER A 131 -6.59 -20.40 -0.19
C SER A 131 -6.67 -19.48 -1.43
N PRO A 132 -5.62 -19.45 -2.28
CA PRO A 132 -5.66 -18.72 -3.55
C PRO A 132 -6.85 -19.14 -4.39
N PHE A 133 -7.47 -18.20 -5.11
CA PHE A 133 -8.58 -18.53 -5.99
C PHE A 133 -8.11 -19.44 -7.13
N ILE A 134 -8.67 -20.66 -7.16
CA ILE A 134 -8.52 -21.58 -8.27
C ILE A 134 -9.89 -21.70 -8.92
N PRO A 135 -10.06 -21.42 -10.24
CA PRO A 135 -11.36 -21.42 -10.90
C PRO A 135 -11.85 -22.85 -11.20
N THR A 136 -11.81 -23.74 -10.22
CA THR A 136 -12.36 -25.11 -10.29
C THR A 136 -13.75 -25.16 -9.64
N ARG A 137 -14.54 -26.17 -10.02
CA ARG A 137 -15.89 -26.34 -9.46
C ARG A 137 -15.82 -26.65 -7.96
N GLU A 138 -14.84 -27.46 -7.57
CA GLU A 138 -14.55 -27.87 -6.20
C GLU A 138 -14.27 -26.64 -5.33
N PHE A 139 -13.38 -25.75 -5.80
CA PHE A 139 -13.07 -24.51 -5.09
C PHE A 139 -14.31 -23.61 -4.94
N ILE A 140 -15.14 -23.49 -5.98
CA ILE A 140 -16.36 -22.68 -5.92
C ILE A 140 -17.35 -23.24 -4.89
N GLN A 141 -17.43 -24.56 -4.75
CA GLN A 141 -18.30 -25.21 -3.76
C GLN A 141 -17.78 -24.99 -2.34
N GLU A 142 -16.47 -25.17 -2.10
CA GLU A 142 -15.82 -24.91 -0.81
C GLU A 142 -15.94 -23.44 -0.39
N ARG A 143 -16.04 -22.52 -1.35
CA ARG A 143 -16.17 -21.08 -1.11
C ARG A 143 -17.52 -20.67 -0.51
N LYS A 144 -18.51 -21.57 -0.42
CA LYS A 144 -19.79 -21.28 0.24
C LYS A 144 -19.60 -21.14 1.75
N SER A 145 -19.15 -19.96 2.16
CA SER A 145 -18.91 -19.61 3.56
C SER A 145 -20.19 -19.09 4.21
N PRO A 146 -20.54 -19.56 5.43
CA PRO A 146 -21.63 -18.97 6.22
C PRO A 146 -21.32 -17.53 6.63
N ASN A 147 -20.03 -17.16 6.64
CA ASN A 147 -19.54 -15.82 6.95
C ASN A 147 -19.39 -14.94 5.69
N SER A 148 -20.06 -15.29 4.59
CA SER A 148 -20.04 -14.45 3.39
C SER A 148 -20.81 -13.15 3.61
N CYS A 149 -20.37 -12.10 2.92
CA CYS A 149 -21.05 -10.80 2.95
C CYS A 149 -22.53 -10.98 2.56
N PRO A 150 -23.50 -10.59 3.42
CA PRO A 150 -24.90 -10.66 3.06
C PRO A 150 -25.19 -9.69 1.91
N ALA A 151 -25.75 -10.22 0.80
CA ALA A 151 -26.03 -9.44 -0.40
C ALA A 151 -26.81 -8.12 -0.15
N PRO A 152 -27.81 -8.07 0.76
CA PRO A 152 -28.55 -6.83 1.04
C PRO A 152 -27.70 -5.68 1.58
N LYS A 153 -26.55 -5.97 2.21
CA LYS A 153 -25.65 -4.96 2.79
C LYS A 153 -24.43 -4.66 1.91
N LEU A 154 -24.29 -5.35 0.78
CA LEU A 154 -23.13 -5.19 -0.09
C LEU A 154 -22.92 -3.74 -0.51
N TRP A 155 -24.02 -3.03 -0.81
CA TRP A 155 -24.00 -1.62 -1.17
C TRP A 155 -23.43 -0.74 -0.05
N GLU A 156 -23.89 -0.93 1.18
CA GLU A 156 -23.37 -0.23 2.37
C GLU A 156 -21.85 -0.43 2.50
N TYR A 157 -21.36 -1.65 2.29
CA TYR A 157 -19.94 -1.97 2.41
C TYR A 157 -19.10 -1.42 1.26
N ILE A 158 -19.65 -1.34 0.05
CA ILE A 158 -19.00 -0.67 -1.09
C ILE A 158 -18.78 0.81 -0.75
N HIS A 159 -19.78 1.49 -0.20
CA HIS A 159 -19.67 2.90 0.21
C HIS A 159 -18.77 3.13 1.42
N GLN A 160 -18.70 2.17 2.34
CA GLN A 160 -17.78 2.25 3.47
C GLN A 160 -16.32 2.00 3.09
N GLY A 161 -16.04 1.20 2.06
CA GLY A 161 -14.68 0.86 1.65
C GLY A 161 -13.98 -0.10 2.62
N SER A 162 -12.65 -0.06 2.61
CA SER A 162 -11.76 -1.06 3.22
C SER A 162 -10.85 -0.51 4.33
N PHE A 163 -10.86 0.80 4.58
CA PHE A 163 -10.02 1.38 5.63
C PHE A 163 -10.40 0.85 7.03
N PRO A 164 -9.42 0.36 7.82
CA PRO A 164 -9.69 -0.24 9.12
C PRO A 164 -10.55 0.62 10.04
N VAL A 165 -10.26 1.92 10.16
CA VAL A 165 -10.97 2.83 11.07
C VAL A 165 -12.44 3.04 10.69
N ILE A 166 -12.79 2.94 9.39
CA ILE A 166 -14.18 2.98 8.93
C ILE A 166 -14.83 1.62 9.17
N VAL A 167 -14.14 0.53 8.81
CA VAL A 167 -14.67 -0.84 8.96
C VAL A 167 -14.97 -1.18 10.42
N THR A 168 -14.14 -0.71 11.36
CA THR A 168 -14.34 -0.84 12.81
C THR A 168 -15.28 0.20 13.40
N LYS A 169 -15.89 1.06 12.56
CA LYS A 169 -16.86 2.11 12.94
C LYS A 169 -16.33 3.10 13.98
N GLN A 170 -15.02 3.36 13.98
CA GLN A 170 -14.41 4.37 14.85
C GLN A 170 -14.68 5.79 14.35
N VAL A 171 -14.91 5.95 13.05
CA VAL A 171 -15.17 7.22 12.38
C VAL A 171 -16.28 7.06 11.33
N GLN A 172 -17.00 8.15 11.04
CA GLN A 172 -17.90 8.20 9.89
C GLN A 172 -17.08 8.26 8.60
N ALA A 173 -17.57 7.59 7.54
CA ALA A 173 -16.82 7.44 6.30
C ALA A 173 -16.61 8.81 5.61
N GLU A 174 -17.63 9.65 5.59
CA GLU A 174 -17.63 10.96 4.93
C GLU A 174 -16.58 11.90 5.52
N ASP A 175 -16.54 11.99 6.86
CA ASP A 175 -15.59 12.83 7.60
C ASP A 175 -14.15 12.33 7.42
N TYR A 176 -13.99 11.01 7.44
CA TYR A 176 -12.69 10.37 7.26
C TYR A 176 -12.15 10.58 5.86
N TYR A 177 -12.95 10.36 4.80
CA TYR A 177 -12.49 10.53 3.42
C TYR A 177 -12.13 11.98 3.10
N GLY A 178 -12.91 12.96 3.58
CA GLY A 178 -12.55 14.37 3.44
C GLY A 178 -11.19 14.70 4.07
N SER A 179 -10.97 14.21 5.28
CA SER A 179 -9.69 14.39 6.00
C SER A 179 -8.53 13.65 5.34
N TYR A 180 -8.77 12.43 4.88
CA TYR A 180 -7.79 11.59 4.20
C TYR A 180 -7.31 12.24 2.91
N VAL A 181 -8.23 12.67 2.03
CA VAL A 181 -7.86 13.30 0.75
C VAL A 181 -7.09 14.60 0.98
N LYS A 182 -7.55 15.45 1.91
CA LYS A 182 -6.84 16.69 2.24
C LYS A 182 -5.40 16.44 2.68
N THR A 183 -5.21 15.56 3.67
CA THR A 183 -3.86 15.26 4.20
C THR A 183 -2.98 14.52 3.20
N TYR A 184 -3.56 13.67 2.34
CA TYR A 184 -2.86 13.01 1.25
C TYR A 184 -2.35 14.00 0.19
N LEU A 185 -3.20 14.96 -0.24
CA LEU A 185 -2.81 16.02 -1.17
C LEU A 185 -1.67 16.88 -0.59
N GLU A 186 -1.81 17.30 0.68
CA GLU A 186 -0.83 18.15 1.36
C GLU A 186 0.54 17.46 1.54
N ARG A 187 0.56 16.15 1.84
CA ARG A 187 1.80 15.43 2.14
C ARG A 187 2.38 14.69 0.94
N ASP A 188 1.64 13.74 0.37
CA ASP A 188 2.20 12.81 -0.62
C ASP A 188 2.27 13.42 -2.02
N VAL A 189 1.23 14.17 -2.41
CA VAL A 189 1.16 14.74 -3.77
C VAL A 189 2.13 15.90 -3.94
N ARG A 190 2.22 16.80 -2.95
CA ARG A 190 3.21 17.89 -2.96
C ARG A 190 4.65 17.38 -3.10
N LEU A 191 5.01 16.33 -2.36
CA LEU A 191 6.37 15.77 -2.38
C LEU A 191 6.68 14.98 -3.66
N LEU A 192 5.73 14.18 -4.16
CA LEU A 192 5.98 13.25 -5.27
C LEU A 192 5.73 13.86 -6.65
N ALA A 193 4.77 14.78 -6.74
CA ALA A 193 4.24 15.22 -8.01
C ALA A 193 4.75 16.62 -8.44
N GLN A 194 5.37 17.39 -7.52
CA GLN A 194 5.68 18.83 -7.73
C GLN A 194 4.48 19.58 -8.33
N VAL A 195 3.28 19.16 -7.94
CA VAL A 195 2.05 19.72 -8.50
C VAL A 195 1.83 21.05 -7.84
N GLY A 196 1.96 22.12 -8.62
CA GLY A 196 1.65 23.47 -8.17
C GLY A 196 0.15 23.70 -7.95
N ASP A 197 -0.71 22.85 -8.53
CA ASP A 197 -2.17 22.98 -8.52
C ASP A 197 -2.85 21.76 -7.86
N GLU A 198 -3.08 21.85 -6.55
CA GLU A 198 -3.76 20.83 -5.74
C GLU A 198 -5.18 20.54 -6.25
N LEU A 199 -5.86 21.53 -6.85
CA LEU A 199 -7.22 21.39 -7.37
C LEU A 199 -7.23 20.52 -8.63
N GLN A 200 -6.29 20.73 -9.57
CA GLN A 200 -6.16 19.87 -10.75
C GLN A 200 -5.86 18.41 -10.38
N PHE A 201 -5.05 18.18 -9.35
CA PHE A 201 -4.80 16.81 -8.90
C PHE A 201 -6.03 16.18 -8.26
N LEU A 202 -6.80 16.93 -7.46
CA LEU A 202 -8.06 16.45 -6.90
C LEU A 202 -9.05 16.08 -8.03
N GLN A 203 -9.19 16.92 -9.05
CA GLN A 203 -9.99 16.62 -10.24
C GLN A 203 -9.51 15.34 -10.92
N PHE A 204 -8.20 15.19 -11.10
CA PHE A 204 -7.61 13.97 -11.66
C PHE A 204 -7.92 12.72 -10.82
N LEU A 205 -7.83 12.83 -9.49
CA LEU A 205 -8.16 11.74 -8.59
C LEU A 205 -9.62 11.31 -8.76
N THR A 206 -10.55 12.27 -8.85
CA THR A 206 -11.97 12.01 -9.12
C THR A 206 -12.20 11.37 -10.49
N VAL A 207 -11.56 11.88 -11.54
CA VAL A 207 -11.65 11.27 -12.89
C VAL A 207 -11.13 9.84 -12.86
N VAL A 208 -9.98 9.59 -12.22
CA VAL A 208 -9.41 8.24 -12.09
C VAL A 208 -10.34 7.31 -11.30
N ALA A 209 -10.95 7.77 -10.21
CA ALA A 209 -11.93 6.99 -9.44
C ALA A 209 -13.14 6.58 -10.30
N SER A 210 -13.68 7.50 -11.11
CA SER A 210 -14.82 7.21 -11.99
C SER A 210 -14.49 6.22 -13.12
N ARG A 211 -13.21 5.98 -13.41
CA ARG A 211 -12.72 5.02 -14.43
C ARG A 211 -12.37 3.65 -13.85
N THR A 212 -12.71 3.37 -12.59
CA THR A 212 -12.48 2.04 -11.99
C THR A 212 -13.14 0.93 -12.82
N GLY A 213 -12.40 -0.13 -13.11
CA GLY A 213 -12.80 -1.24 -13.97
C GLY A 213 -12.66 -1.02 -15.49
N GLN A 214 -12.32 0.19 -15.94
CA GLN A 214 -12.17 0.53 -17.37
C GLN A 214 -10.75 0.33 -17.89
N LEU A 215 -10.57 0.27 -19.21
CA LEU A 215 -9.24 0.25 -19.83
C LEU A 215 -8.54 1.61 -19.63
N LEU A 216 -7.25 1.57 -19.31
CA LEU A 216 -6.47 2.77 -19.05
C LEU A 216 -6.20 3.56 -20.34
N ASN A 217 -6.75 4.77 -20.44
CA ASN A 217 -6.44 5.71 -21.53
C ASN A 217 -5.86 7.01 -20.96
N TYR A 218 -4.55 7.19 -21.08
CA TYR A 218 -3.87 8.40 -20.58
C TYR A 218 -4.29 9.67 -21.31
N SER A 219 -4.59 9.59 -22.61
CA SER A 219 -5.01 10.76 -23.40
C SER A 219 -6.37 11.27 -22.95
N ASP A 220 -7.30 10.36 -22.66
CA ASP A 220 -8.63 10.73 -22.16
C ASP A 220 -8.53 11.32 -20.75
N LEU A 221 -7.78 10.69 -19.84
CA LEU A 221 -7.54 11.24 -18.50
C LEU A 221 -6.92 12.64 -18.55
N ALA A 222 -5.96 12.84 -19.45
CA ALA A 222 -5.29 14.11 -19.63
C ALA A 222 -6.24 15.20 -20.15
N LYS A 223 -7.06 14.86 -21.15
CA LYS A 223 -8.04 15.77 -21.75
C LYS A 223 -9.11 16.22 -20.75
N GLU A 224 -9.67 15.31 -19.96
CA GLU A 224 -10.72 15.63 -18.98
C GLU A 224 -10.27 16.59 -17.88
N VAL A 225 -8.98 16.54 -17.51
CA VAL A 225 -8.42 17.39 -16.44
C VAL A 225 -7.72 18.63 -17.00
N GLY A 226 -7.41 18.67 -18.30
CA GLY A 226 -6.66 19.76 -18.92
C GLY A 226 -5.15 19.70 -18.69
N ILE A 227 -4.60 18.50 -18.53
CA ILE A 227 -3.15 18.26 -18.35
C ILE A 227 -2.54 17.58 -19.59
N THR A 228 -1.22 17.42 -19.61
CA THR A 228 -0.55 16.68 -20.69
C THR A 228 -0.62 15.16 -20.47
N GLY A 229 -0.57 14.37 -21.55
CA GLY A 229 -0.50 12.90 -21.49
C GLY A 229 0.66 12.37 -20.62
N PRO A 230 1.90 12.91 -20.75
CA PRO A 230 3.00 12.58 -19.84
C PRO A 230 2.70 12.89 -18.37
N THR A 231 2.05 14.02 -18.07
CA THR A 231 1.62 14.37 -16.71
C THR A 231 0.62 13.34 -16.17
N ALA A 232 -0.40 12.98 -16.95
CA ALA A 232 -1.37 11.95 -16.58
C ALA A 232 -0.69 10.61 -16.29
N LYS A 233 0.25 10.19 -17.15
CA LYS A 233 1.03 8.95 -16.94
C LYS A 233 1.84 9.00 -15.65
N ARG A 234 2.51 10.12 -15.35
CA ARG A 234 3.25 10.32 -14.11
C ARG A 234 2.32 10.25 -12.90
N TRP A 235 1.17 10.94 -12.93
CA TRP A 235 0.22 10.94 -11.82
C TRP A 235 -0.41 9.57 -11.59
N VAL A 236 -0.78 8.81 -12.63
CA VAL A 236 -1.20 7.40 -12.46
C VAL A 236 -0.08 6.58 -11.82
N SER A 237 1.18 6.76 -12.24
CA SER A 237 2.31 6.03 -11.63
C SER A 237 2.44 6.34 -10.14
N ILE A 238 2.20 7.58 -9.72
CA ILE A 238 2.18 7.98 -8.31
C ILE A 238 1.04 7.26 -7.59
N LEU A 239 -0.19 7.31 -8.12
CA LEU A 239 -1.35 6.64 -7.51
C LEU A 239 -1.17 5.11 -7.38
N VAL A 240 -0.49 4.48 -8.34
CA VAL A 240 -0.13 3.06 -8.25
C VAL A 240 0.87 2.82 -7.14
N SER A 241 1.90 3.67 -7.04
CA SER A 241 2.92 3.55 -6.01
C SER A 241 2.42 3.85 -4.59
N THR A 242 1.42 4.73 -4.44
CA THR A 242 0.80 5.00 -3.13
C THR A 242 -0.28 3.97 -2.78
N GLY A 243 -0.57 3.04 -3.70
CA GLY A 243 -1.56 1.98 -3.52
C GLY A 243 -3.00 2.48 -3.52
N LEU A 244 -3.27 3.62 -4.17
CA LEU A 244 -4.64 4.05 -4.46
C LEU A 244 -5.20 3.40 -5.74
N VAL A 245 -4.31 3.06 -6.68
CA VAL A 245 -4.68 2.46 -7.97
C VAL A 245 -3.94 1.15 -8.18
N TYR A 246 -4.63 0.17 -8.77
CA TYR A 246 -4.05 -1.07 -9.26
C TYR A 246 -4.29 -1.19 -10.77
N LEU A 247 -3.24 -1.55 -11.51
CA LEU A 247 -3.34 -1.80 -12.95
C LEU A 247 -3.38 -3.31 -13.21
N LEU A 248 -4.57 -3.84 -13.49
CA LEU A 248 -4.76 -5.24 -13.81
C LEU A 248 -4.32 -5.50 -15.25
N LYS A 249 -3.18 -6.19 -15.40
CA LYS A 249 -2.68 -6.62 -16.70
C LYS A 249 -3.62 -7.66 -17.33
N PRO A 250 -3.77 -7.66 -18.66
CA PRO A 250 -4.62 -8.61 -19.35
C PRO A 250 -4.02 -10.02 -19.26
N TYR A 251 -4.88 -11.01 -19.05
CA TYR A 251 -4.52 -12.41 -19.18
C TYR A 251 -4.49 -12.80 -20.66
N ALA A 252 -3.35 -13.31 -21.13
CA ALA A 252 -3.17 -13.77 -22.51
C ALA A 252 -2.19 -14.94 -22.54
N THR A 253 -2.35 -15.91 -23.43
CA THR A 253 -1.42 -17.05 -23.54
C THR A 253 -0.01 -16.61 -23.96
N ASN A 254 0.10 -15.51 -24.72
CA ASN A 254 1.37 -14.91 -25.11
C ASN A 254 1.79 -13.85 -24.08
N VAL A 255 2.96 -14.05 -23.45
CA VAL A 255 3.53 -13.18 -22.41
C VAL A 255 3.78 -11.76 -22.93
N GLU A 256 4.29 -11.59 -24.16
CA GLU A 256 4.49 -10.27 -24.76
C GLU A 256 3.16 -9.53 -24.91
N LYS A 257 2.09 -10.23 -25.31
CA LYS A 257 0.75 -9.64 -25.39
C LYS A 257 0.19 -9.26 -24.00
N GLN A 258 0.56 -9.96 -22.93
CA GLN A 258 0.21 -9.55 -21.56
C GLN A 258 0.90 -8.25 -21.14
N VAL A 259 2.12 -8.01 -21.66
CA VAL A 259 2.91 -6.81 -21.35
C VAL A 259 2.47 -5.61 -22.18
N VAL A 260 2.16 -5.80 -23.46
CA VAL A 260 1.88 -4.70 -24.40
C VAL A 260 0.43 -4.22 -24.33
N LYS A 261 -0.53 -5.10 -24.05
CA LYS A 261 -1.94 -4.72 -24.05
C LYS A 261 -2.28 -3.81 -22.87
N THR A 262 -3.16 -2.84 -23.13
CA THR A 262 -3.64 -1.87 -22.16
C THR A 262 -4.24 -2.56 -20.92
N PRO A 263 -3.77 -2.22 -19.70
CA PRO A 263 -4.32 -2.76 -18.47
C PRO A 263 -5.68 -2.13 -18.14
N LYS A 264 -6.45 -2.81 -17.29
CA LYS A 264 -7.61 -2.19 -16.62
C LYS A 264 -7.15 -1.42 -15.39
N LEU A 265 -7.69 -0.23 -15.21
CA LEU A 265 -7.46 0.59 -14.02
C LEU A 265 -8.49 0.20 -12.95
N TYR A 266 -8.03 -0.07 -11.73
CA TYR A 266 -8.88 -0.29 -10.57
C TYR A 266 -8.51 0.71 -9.48
N PHE A 267 -9.49 1.46 -8.99
CA PHE A 267 -9.34 2.22 -7.76
C PHE A 267 -9.51 1.27 -6.58
N LEU A 268 -8.51 1.20 -5.70
CA LEU A 268 -8.40 0.10 -4.74
C LEU A 268 -9.41 0.17 -3.61
N ASP A 269 -9.74 1.36 -3.12
CA ASP A 269 -10.74 1.56 -2.08
C ASP A 269 -12.07 2.05 -2.68
N THR A 270 -13.11 1.22 -2.56
CA THR A 270 -14.42 1.53 -3.17
C THR A 270 -15.14 2.68 -2.47
N GLY A 271 -14.98 2.82 -1.15
CA GLY A 271 -15.65 3.88 -0.40
C GLY A 271 -15.07 5.25 -0.74
N LEU A 272 -13.74 5.35 -0.82
CA LEU A 272 -13.06 6.54 -1.30
C LEU A 272 -13.44 6.86 -2.76
N ALA A 273 -13.58 5.85 -3.63
CA ALA A 273 -14.05 6.06 -4.99
C ALA A 273 -15.47 6.65 -5.00
N CYS A 274 -16.42 6.06 -4.26
CA CYS A 274 -17.79 6.57 -4.13
C CYS A 274 -17.82 8.01 -3.61
N TRP A 275 -17.02 8.33 -2.59
CA TRP A 275 -16.94 9.65 -1.99
C TRP A 275 -16.42 10.69 -3.00
N LEU A 276 -15.35 10.36 -3.73
CA LEU A 276 -14.76 11.24 -4.75
C LEU A 276 -15.73 11.52 -5.92
N THR A 277 -16.50 10.51 -6.34
CA THR A 277 -17.46 10.62 -7.44
C THR A 277 -18.84 11.10 -6.98
N LYS A 278 -19.03 11.32 -5.68
CA LYS A 278 -20.32 11.67 -5.06
C LYS A 278 -21.44 10.69 -5.40
N TRP A 279 -21.14 9.39 -5.46
CA TRP A 279 -22.18 8.38 -5.56
C TRP A 279 -22.95 8.34 -4.24
N SER A 280 -24.28 8.47 -4.31
CA SER A 280 -25.15 8.38 -3.15
C SER A 280 -25.28 6.94 -2.67
N SER A 281 -25.07 6.73 -1.36
CA SER A 281 -25.37 5.47 -0.66
C SER A 281 -26.87 5.22 -0.59
#